data_AF-A0A6P0Z641-F1
#
_entry.id   AF-A0A6P0Z641-F1
#
_cell.length_a   1.000
_cell.length_b   1.000
_cell.length_c   1.000
_cell.angle_alpha   90.00
_cell.angle_beta   90.00
_cell.angle_gamma   90.00
#
_symmetry.space_group_name_H-M   'P 1'
#
loop_
_entity.id
_entity.type
_entity.pdbx_description
1 polymer ?
#
loop_
_entity_poly.entity_id
_entity_poly.type
_entity_poly.pdbx_seq_one_letter_code
_entity_poly.pdbx_strand_id
1 'polypeptide(L)'
;QQDWEAADQETYELMLKIAGSESEQQGSFNLTEWQNFSCEAFKQIDKLWLEASDSKLGFSTQNKILEEVQDYNLFYFRIGWKRKLLKDDWAVVWEYDQESQKTEYLTDKKPNFEEPPDGHLPAKLEWETPEGESPQDRRFEAIDRCNL
;
A
#
# COMPACT_ATOMS: atom_id res chain seq x y z
N GLN A 1 11.30 -18.87 6.95
CA GLN A 1 9.98 -18.99 6.29
C GLN A 1 9.53 -17.56 6.04
N GLN A 2 9.12 -17.21 4.82
CA GLN A 2 8.59 -15.88 4.53
C GLN A 2 7.12 -15.87 4.95
N ASP A 3 6.77 -14.95 5.85
CA ASP A 3 5.39 -14.71 6.27
C ASP A 3 4.97 -13.34 5.71
N TRP A 4 4.43 -13.37 4.50
CA TRP A 4 4.07 -12.15 3.77
C TRP A 4 2.82 -11.48 4.35
N GLU A 5 1.91 -12.23 4.97
CA GLU A 5 0.72 -11.67 5.63
C GLU A 5 1.13 -10.88 6.86
N ALA A 6 2.00 -11.43 7.71
CA ALA A 6 2.52 -10.72 8.87
C ALA A 6 3.37 -9.50 8.48
N ALA A 7 4.21 -9.61 7.45
CA ALA A 7 5.05 -8.50 6.97
C ALA A 7 4.22 -7.35 6.38
N ASP A 8 3.15 -7.66 5.65
CA ASP A 8 2.23 -6.66 5.11
C ASP A 8 1.46 -5.92 6.22
N GLN A 9 0.99 -6.65 7.23
CA GLN A 9 0.35 -6.08 8.41
C GLN A 9 1.30 -5.14 9.17
N GLU A 10 2.50 -5.62 9.51
CA GLU A 10 3.54 -4.83 10.19
C GLU A 10 3.90 -3.58 9.38
N THR A 11 4.01 -3.71 8.05
CA THR A 11 4.30 -2.58 7.16
C THR A 11 3.23 -1.49 7.31
N TYR A 12 1.95 -1.84 7.32
CA TYR A 12 0.89 -0.85 7.48
C TYR A 12 0.96 -0.14 8.85
N GLU A 13 1.20 -0.89 9.93
CA GLU A 13 1.34 -0.33 11.29
C GLU A 13 2.53 0.63 11.39
N LEU A 14 3.68 0.25 10.80
CA LEU A 14 4.84 1.13 10.71
C LEU A 14 4.56 2.39 9.89
N MET A 15 3.77 2.28 8.81
CA MET A 15 3.42 3.44 7.99
C MET A 15 2.54 4.44 8.73
N LEU A 16 1.60 3.97 9.55
CA LEU A 16 0.82 4.84 10.43
C LEU A 16 1.72 5.58 11.43
N LYS A 17 2.65 4.85 12.05
CA LYS A 17 3.63 5.44 12.98
C LYS A 17 4.55 6.46 12.32
N ILE A 18 4.95 6.21 11.08
CA ILE A 18 5.78 7.12 10.28
C ILE A 18 4.99 8.37 9.87
N ALA A 19 3.68 8.24 9.65
CA ALA A 19 2.81 9.39 9.37
C ALA A 19 2.64 10.28 10.61
N GLY A 20 2.34 9.70 11.78
CA GLY A 20 2.26 10.45 13.02
C GLY A 20 1.55 9.70 14.16
N SER A 21 1.55 10.33 15.35
CA SER A 21 1.01 9.71 16.57
C SER A 21 -0.50 9.58 16.55
N GLU A 22 -1.22 10.50 15.92
CA GLU A 22 -2.69 10.40 15.80
C GLU A 22 -3.04 9.26 14.85
N SER A 23 -2.31 9.13 13.74
CA SER A 23 -2.43 8.03 12.78
C SER A 23 -2.18 6.67 13.44
N GLU A 24 -1.10 6.55 14.22
CA GLU A 24 -0.79 5.34 15.00
C GLU A 24 -1.90 5.02 16.02
N GLN A 25 -2.39 6.03 16.74
CA GLN A 25 -3.39 5.82 17.79
C GLN A 25 -4.76 5.40 17.24
N GLN A 26 -5.19 5.98 16.13
CA GLN A 26 -6.51 5.72 15.55
C GLN A 26 -6.51 4.58 14.52
N GLY A 27 -5.36 3.99 14.19
CA GLY A 27 -5.29 2.84 13.28
C GLY A 27 -5.57 3.14 11.79
N SER A 28 -5.68 4.43 11.43
CA SER A 28 -5.86 4.92 10.07
C SER A 28 -5.13 6.26 9.89
N PHE A 29 -4.76 6.62 8.65
CA PHE A 29 -3.94 7.81 8.44
C PHE A 29 -4.71 9.10 8.75
N ASN A 30 -4.13 9.95 9.60
CA ASN A 30 -4.53 11.34 9.68
C ASN A 30 -3.76 12.13 8.61
N LEU A 31 -4.45 12.58 7.57
CA LEU A 31 -3.83 13.31 6.46
C LEU A 31 -3.22 14.66 6.87
N THR A 32 -3.62 15.24 8.01
CA THR A 32 -2.94 16.42 8.55
C THR A 32 -1.52 16.11 9.01
N GLU A 33 -1.24 14.87 9.42
CA GLU A 33 0.09 14.41 9.81
C GLU A 33 0.92 13.95 8.60
N TRP A 34 0.30 13.73 7.43
CA TRP A 34 0.99 13.24 6.23
C TRP A 34 2.20 14.09 5.80
N GLN A 35 2.20 15.38 6.15
CA GLN A 35 3.33 16.29 5.90
C GLN A 35 4.60 15.90 6.68
N ASN A 36 4.47 15.19 7.80
CA ASN A 36 5.58 14.74 8.65
C ASN A 36 6.10 13.34 8.28
N PHE A 37 5.51 12.71 7.26
CA PHE A 37 5.86 11.36 6.82
C PHE A 37 7.36 11.24 6.48
N SER A 38 8.05 10.36 7.20
CA SER A 38 9.50 10.21 7.09
C SER A 38 9.91 9.40 5.85
N CYS A 39 10.51 10.09 4.88
CA CYS A 39 11.10 9.44 3.70
C CYS A 39 12.26 8.50 4.05
N GLU A 40 13.01 8.76 5.12
CA GLU A 40 14.08 7.87 5.56
C GLU A 40 13.51 6.51 6.00
N ALA A 41 12.48 6.53 6.84
CA ALA A 41 11.84 5.32 7.33
C ALA A 41 11.11 4.57 6.20
N PHE A 42 10.43 5.30 5.31
CA PHE A 42 9.78 4.71 4.13
C PHE A 42 10.77 3.97 3.22
N LYS A 43 11.95 4.55 2.96
CA LYS A 43 13.02 3.90 2.20
C LYS A 43 13.59 2.67 2.91
N GLN A 44 13.67 2.68 4.24
CA GLN A 44 14.11 1.52 5.01
C GLN A 44 13.12 0.36 4.90
N ILE A 45 11.82 0.65 4.99
CA ILE A 45 10.76 -0.35 4.78
C ILE A 45 10.87 -0.94 3.37
N ASP A 46 10.95 -0.10 2.35
CA ASP A 46 11.06 -0.56 0.97
C ASP A 46 12.29 -1.44 0.73
N LYS A 47 13.45 -1.03 1.27
CA LYS A 47 14.69 -1.81 1.20
C LYS A 47 14.51 -3.22 1.79
N LEU A 48 13.82 -3.36 2.93
CA LEU A 48 13.56 -4.67 3.53
C LEU A 48 12.70 -5.55 2.63
N TRP A 49 11.67 -4.99 1.98
CA TRP A 49 10.85 -5.71 1.01
C TRP A 49 11.68 -6.20 -0.18
N LEU A 50 12.53 -5.34 -0.75
CA LEU A 50 13.39 -5.70 -1.88
C LEU A 50 14.39 -6.81 -1.51
N GLU A 51 15.08 -6.68 -0.38
CA GLU A 51 16.06 -7.67 0.09
C GLU A 51 15.40 -9.03 0.37
N ALA A 52 14.22 -9.03 1.00
CA ALA A 52 13.52 -10.25 1.35
C ALA A 52 12.90 -10.96 0.15
N SER A 53 12.58 -10.24 -0.93
CA SER A 53 11.78 -10.75 -2.05
C SER A 53 12.56 -10.95 -3.36
N ASP A 54 13.89 -10.77 -3.35
CA ASP A 54 14.71 -10.74 -4.56
C ASP A 54 14.22 -9.64 -5.54
N SER A 55 13.95 -8.45 -4.98
CA SER A 55 13.43 -7.27 -5.67
C SER A 55 12.05 -7.42 -6.33
N LYS A 56 11.28 -8.46 -5.99
CA LYS A 56 9.94 -8.69 -6.56
C LYS A 56 8.84 -7.90 -5.88
N LEU A 57 8.99 -7.58 -4.61
CA LEU A 57 8.00 -6.87 -3.79
C LEU A 57 8.61 -5.58 -3.25
N GLY A 58 7.76 -4.63 -2.86
CA GLY A 58 8.15 -3.30 -2.40
C GLY A 58 7.56 -2.17 -3.23
N PHE A 59 7.63 -0.97 -2.66
CA PHE A 59 7.20 0.28 -3.27
C PHE A 59 8.08 0.68 -4.47
N SER A 60 9.38 0.39 -4.44
CA SER A 60 10.27 0.56 -5.62
C SER A 60 9.79 -0.29 -6.81
N THR A 61 9.42 -1.55 -6.57
CA THR A 61 8.93 -2.44 -7.62
C THR A 61 7.56 -1.99 -8.12
N GLN A 62 6.69 -1.51 -7.22
CA GLN A 62 5.43 -0.86 -7.61
C GLN A 62 5.67 0.38 -8.48
N ASN A 63 6.59 1.27 -8.10
CA ASN A 63 6.91 2.46 -8.89
C ASN A 63 7.39 2.08 -10.29
N LYS A 64 8.36 1.16 -10.38
CA LYS A 64 8.88 0.67 -11.66
C LYS A 64 7.77 0.14 -12.57
N ILE A 65 6.85 -0.67 -12.04
CA ILE A 65 5.73 -1.20 -12.83
C ILE A 65 4.81 -0.06 -13.30
N LEU A 66 4.53 0.94 -12.46
CA LEU A 66 3.74 2.10 -12.85
C LEU A 66 4.43 2.91 -13.95
N GLU A 67 5.74 3.16 -13.84
CA GLU A 67 6.54 3.87 -14.86
C GLU A 67 6.56 3.12 -16.21
N GLU A 68 6.58 1.79 -16.19
CA GLU A 68 6.54 0.95 -17.38
C GLU A 68 5.18 1.01 -18.11
N VAL A 69 4.07 1.05 -17.36
CA VAL A 69 2.72 0.99 -17.96
C VAL A 69 2.07 2.36 -18.15
N GLN A 70 2.47 3.36 -17.37
CA GLN A 70 1.95 4.74 -17.37
C GLN A 70 0.42 4.86 -17.30
N ASP A 71 -0.23 3.89 -16.68
CA ASP A 71 -1.69 3.81 -16.54
C ASP A 71 -2.05 3.06 -15.24
N TYR A 72 -2.82 3.72 -14.38
CA TYR A 72 -3.18 3.16 -13.07
C TYR A 72 -4.03 1.88 -13.16
N ASN A 73 -4.95 1.77 -14.13
CA ASN A 73 -5.76 0.55 -14.27
C ASN A 73 -4.90 -0.64 -14.71
N LEU A 74 -3.97 -0.41 -15.64
CA LEU A 74 -3.00 -1.42 -16.06
C LEU A 74 -2.06 -1.79 -14.92
N PHE A 75 -1.61 -0.81 -14.13
CA PHE A 75 -0.81 -1.04 -12.93
C PHE A 75 -1.55 -1.96 -11.94
N TYR A 76 -2.75 -1.59 -11.50
CA TYR A 76 -3.51 -2.40 -10.51
C TYR A 76 -3.85 -3.79 -11.05
N PHE A 77 -4.06 -3.93 -12.36
CA PHE A 77 -4.23 -5.24 -12.99
C PHE A 77 -2.93 -6.06 -12.99
N ARG A 78 -1.80 -5.45 -13.36
CA ARG A 78 -0.46 -6.09 -13.42
C ARG A 78 -0.03 -6.63 -12.08
N ILE A 79 -0.18 -5.84 -11.03
CA ILE A 79 0.19 -6.24 -9.67
C ILE A 79 -0.89 -7.10 -9.02
N GLY A 80 -2.00 -7.43 -9.71
CA GLY A 80 -3.02 -8.36 -9.20
C GLY A 80 -4.01 -7.79 -8.19
N TRP A 81 -4.14 -6.47 -8.06
CA TRP A 81 -5.16 -5.83 -7.20
C TRP A 81 -6.51 -5.64 -7.89
N LYS A 82 -6.54 -5.63 -9.23
CA LYS A 82 -7.77 -5.74 -10.04
C LYS A 82 -7.80 -7.04 -10.81
N ARG A 83 -8.95 -7.72 -10.80
CA ARG A 83 -9.17 -8.96 -11.58
C ARG A 83 -9.48 -8.67 -13.05
N LYS A 84 -9.95 -7.46 -13.35
CA LYS A 84 -10.33 -7.01 -14.70
C LYS A 84 -9.88 -5.57 -14.91
N LEU A 85 -9.31 -5.29 -16.08
CA LEU A 85 -8.74 -3.99 -16.41
C LEU A 85 -9.77 -2.84 -16.39
N LEU A 86 -10.89 -3.02 -17.08
CA LEU A 86 -11.88 -1.97 -17.34
C LEU A 86 -13.14 -2.07 -16.46
N LYS A 87 -13.09 -2.84 -15.37
CA LYS A 87 -14.22 -2.99 -14.43
C LYS A 87 -13.73 -2.76 -13.01
N ASP A 88 -14.61 -2.28 -12.15
CA ASP A 88 -14.36 -2.16 -10.71
C ASP A 88 -14.50 -3.54 -10.03
N ASP A 89 -13.65 -4.48 -10.44
CA ASP A 89 -13.54 -5.83 -9.90
C ASP A 89 -12.22 -5.96 -9.13
N TRP A 90 -12.19 -5.35 -7.95
CA TRP A 90 -11.06 -5.36 -7.04
C TRP A 90 -10.86 -6.75 -6.43
N ALA A 91 -9.62 -7.26 -6.51
CA ALA A 91 -9.17 -8.49 -5.87
C ALA A 91 -8.76 -8.25 -4.42
N VAL A 92 -8.16 -7.08 -4.15
CA VAL A 92 -7.64 -6.69 -2.85
C VAL A 92 -8.42 -5.47 -2.37
N VAL A 93 -9.02 -5.58 -1.19
CA VAL A 93 -9.84 -4.52 -0.57
C VAL A 93 -9.70 -4.61 0.94
N TRP A 94 -9.56 -3.47 1.60
CA TRP A 94 -9.58 -3.34 3.05
C TRP A 94 -10.50 -2.21 3.46
N GLU A 95 -10.98 -2.27 4.70
CA GLU A 95 -11.82 -1.25 5.30
C GLU A 95 -11.31 -0.92 6.70
N TYR A 96 -11.48 0.33 7.09
CA TYR A 96 -11.22 0.78 8.46
C TYR A 96 -12.47 0.53 9.31
N ASP A 97 -12.31 -0.30 10.32
CA ASP A 97 -13.36 -0.60 11.29
C ASP A 97 -13.29 0.39 12.46
N GLN A 98 -14.35 1.17 12.62
CA GLN A 98 -14.44 2.24 13.62
C GLN A 98 -14.50 1.72 15.07
N GLU A 99 -15.00 0.50 15.29
CA GLU A 99 -15.17 -0.07 16.63
C GLU A 99 -13.84 -0.61 17.18
N SER A 100 -13.11 -1.35 16.35
CA SER A 100 -11.82 -1.94 16.66
C SER A 100 -10.64 -1.00 16.40
N GLN A 101 -10.87 0.11 15.68
CA GLN A 101 -9.84 1.06 15.23
C GLN A 101 -8.73 0.35 14.43
N LYS A 102 -9.12 -0.50 13.49
CA LYS A 102 -8.19 -1.28 12.67
C LYS A 102 -8.57 -1.25 11.21
N THR A 103 -7.54 -1.25 10.36
CA THR A 103 -7.71 -1.46 8.92
C THR A 103 -7.42 -2.91 8.56
N GLU A 104 -8.47 -3.62 8.15
CA GLU A 104 -8.42 -5.04 7.86
C GLU A 104 -8.91 -5.34 6.43
N TYR A 105 -8.32 -6.37 5.82
CA TYR A 105 -8.79 -6.86 4.52
C TYR A 105 -10.18 -7.48 4.64
N LEU A 106 -11.03 -7.28 3.63
CA LEU A 106 -12.27 -8.05 3.53
C LEU A 106 -11.92 -9.53 3.34
N THR A 107 -12.72 -10.41 3.95
CA THR A 107 -12.41 -11.85 4.08
C THR A 107 -12.12 -12.53 2.73
N ASP A 108 -12.83 -12.15 1.66
CA ASP A 108 -12.68 -12.69 0.30
C ASP A 108 -11.83 -11.80 -0.63
N LYS A 109 -11.23 -10.73 -0.11
CA LYS A 109 -10.46 -9.72 -0.85
C LYS A 109 -9.07 -9.50 -0.25
N LYS A 110 -8.42 -10.58 0.17
CA LYS A 110 -7.04 -10.55 0.65
C LYS A 110 -6.03 -10.60 -0.51
N PRO A 111 -4.84 -10.01 -0.34
CA PRO A 111 -3.71 -10.26 -1.22
C PRO A 111 -3.38 -11.76 -1.31
N ASN A 112 -2.76 -12.15 -2.42
CA ASN A 112 -2.09 -13.44 -2.54
C ASN A 112 -0.78 -13.39 -1.74
N PHE A 113 -0.78 -13.97 -0.54
CA PHE A 113 0.39 -14.08 0.32
C PHE A 113 1.24 -15.33 0.06
N GLU A 114 0.77 -16.28 -0.76
CA GLU A 114 1.51 -17.53 -1.02
C GLU A 114 2.50 -17.33 -2.18
N GLU A 115 2.01 -16.79 -3.30
CA GLU A 115 2.79 -16.57 -4.51
C GLU A 115 2.45 -15.19 -5.12
N PRO A 116 2.79 -14.09 -4.41
CA PRO A 116 2.46 -12.75 -4.89
C PRO A 116 3.17 -12.44 -6.23
N PRO A 117 2.46 -11.86 -7.22
CA PRO A 117 3.11 -11.31 -8.41
C PRO A 117 4.01 -10.11 -8.05
N ASP A 118 4.85 -9.70 -8.99
CA ASP A 118 5.73 -8.55 -8.80
C ASP A 118 4.92 -7.29 -8.42
N GLY A 119 5.37 -6.59 -7.38
CA GLY A 119 4.73 -5.39 -6.84
C GLY A 119 3.43 -5.63 -6.06
N HIS A 120 2.98 -6.87 -5.86
CA HIS A 120 1.70 -7.16 -5.20
C HIS A 120 1.65 -6.70 -3.74
N LEU A 121 2.80 -6.70 -3.07
CA LEU A 121 2.95 -6.33 -1.67
C LEU A 121 4.07 -5.28 -1.52
N PRO A 122 4.00 -4.43 -0.49
CA PRO A 122 2.90 -4.29 0.47
C PRO A 122 1.65 -3.65 -0.15
N ALA A 123 0.47 -4.12 0.24
CA ALA A 123 -0.79 -3.76 -0.38
C ALA A 123 -1.54 -2.63 0.33
N LYS A 124 -1.62 -2.65 1.66
CA LYS A 124 -2.29 -1.59 2.42
C LYS A 124 -1.49 -0.28 2.43
N LEU A 125 -2.13 0.79 1.97
CA LEU A 125 -1.73 2.18 2.21
C LEU A 125 -2.96 3.09 2.11
N GLU A 126 -2.79 4.38 2.32
CA GLU A 126 -3.89 5.35 2.32
C GLU A 126 -4.50 5.57 0.93
N TRP A 127 -5.83 5.47 0.87
CA TRP A 127 -6.64 5.91 -0.27
C TRP A 127 -7.53 7.05 0.20
N GLU A 128 -7.22 8.26 -0.22
CA GLU A 128 -8.07 9.39 0.08
C GLU A 128 -9.09 9.56 -1.03
N THR A 129 -10.34 9.85 -0.69
CA THR A 129 -11.32 10.36 -1.66
C THR A 129 -11.77 11.75 -1.22
N PRO A 130 -11.09 12.83 -1.65
CA PRO A 130 -11.52 14.18 -1.33
C PRO A 130 -12.96 14.42 -1.81
N GLU A 131 -13.69 15.29 -1.11
CA GLU A 131 -15.08 15.57 -1.46
C GLU A 131 -15.20 16.11 -2.89
N GLY A 132 -15.91 15.37 -3.75
CA GLY A 132 -16.08 15.73 -5.17
C GLY A 132 -14.91 15.37 -6.08
N GLU A 133 -13.87 14.71 -5.57
CA GLU A 133 -12.73 14.23 -6.35
C GLU A 133 -12.73 12.71 -6.52
N SER A 134 -11.85 12.22 -7.39
CA SER A 134 -11.63 10.78 -7.54
C SER A 134 -10.73 10.26 -6.41
N PRO A 135 -10.87 8.99 -5.99
CA PRO A 135 -9.96 8.37 -5.05
C PRO A 135 -8.50 8.48 -5.52
N GLN A 136 -7.61 8.84 -4.60
CA GLN A 136 -6.18 9.00 -4.81
C GLN A 136 -5.44 7.97 -3.96
N ASP A 137 -4.61 7.14 -4.59
CA ASP A 137 -3.67 6.26 -3.89
C ASP A 137 -2.45 7.10 -3.46
N ARG A 138 -2.38 7.43 -2.17
CA ARG A 138 -1.34 8.30 -1.61
C ARG A 138 0.05 7.65 -1.65
N ARG A 139 0.14 6.36 -2.00
CA ARG A 139 1.42 5.67 -2.23
C ARG A 139 2.27 6.38 -3.27
N PHE A 140 1.67 6.81 -4.37
CA PHE A 140 2.42 7.41 -5.47
C PHE A 140 2.93 8.81 -5.12
N GLU A 141 2.20 9.55 -4.30
CA GLU A 141 2.71 10.79 -3.72
C GLU A 141 3.90 10.51 -2.78
N ALA A 142 3.81 9.48 -1.92
CA ALA A 142 4.91 9.12 -1.05
C ALA A 142 6.16 8.69 -1.84
N ILE A 143 5.98 7.88 -2.89
CA ILE A 143 7.04 7.45 -3.81
C ILE A 143 7.70 8.67 -4.46
N ASP A 144 6.92 9.56 -5.09
CA ASP A 144 7.42 10.76 -5.77
C ASP A 144 8.15 11.69 -4.79
N ARG A 145 7.48 12.07 -3.69
CA ARG A 145 8.04 12.97 -2.67
C ARG A 145 9.35 12.43 -2.09
N CYS A 146 9.42 11.12 -1.86
CA CYS A 146 10.59 10.51 -1.26
C CYS A 146 11.67 10.11 -2.28
N ASN A 147 11.43 10.25 -3.58
CA ASN A 147 12.33 9.80 -4.65
C ASN A 147 12.69 8.32 -4.47
N LEU A 148 11.67 7.47 -4.56
CA LEU A 148 11.76 6.02 -4.49
C LEU A 148 11.66 5.40 -5.88
#